data_AF-A0A7R9QJN4-F1
#
_entry.id   AF-A0A7R9QJN4-F1
#
_cell.length_a   1.000
_cell.length_b   1.000
_cell.length_c   1.000
_cell.angle_alpha   90.00
_cell.angle_beta   90.00
_cell.angle_gamma   90.00
#
_symmetry.space_group_name_H-M   'P 1'
#
loop_
_entity.id
_entity.type
_entity.pdbx_description
1 polymer ?
#
loop_
_entity_poly.entity_id
_entity_poly.type
_entity_poly.pdbx_seq_one_letter_code
_entity_poly.pdbx_strand_id
1 'polypeptide(L)' 'MEYHVSEYITRGKRFQLAELLDLSENQIKIWFQNRRAKDKRIEKAIVEQQYRSVL' A
#
# COMPACT_ATOMS: atom_id res chain seq x y z
N MET A 1 18.32 -8.87 1.79
CA MET A 1 18.53 -7.41 1.74
C MET A 1 17.84 -6.85 0.50
N GLU A 2 16.50 -6.86 0.48
CA GLU A 2 15.71 -6.14 -0.55
C GLU A 2 14.21 -6.07 -0.20
N TYR A 3 13.85 -6.22 1.08
CA TYR A 3 12.45 -6.39 1.50
C TYR A 3 11.78 -5.11 2.02
N HIS A 4 12.35 -3.96 1.68
CA HIS A 4 11.73 -2.65 1.90
C HIS A 4 11.54 -1.95 0.56
N VAL A 5 10.88 -2.63 -0.39
CA VAL A 5 10.59 -2.07 -1.70
C VAL A 5 9.45 -1.05 -1.55
N SER A 6 9.86 0.15 -1.18
CA SER A 6 9.20 1.43 -1.42
C SER A 6 7.67 1.40 -1.31
N GLU A 7 7.15 1.71 -0.12
CA GLU A 7 5.72 1.99 0.11
C GLU A 7 5.16 3.09 -0.82
N TYR A 8 6.01 3.78 -1.57
CA TYR A 8 5.70 4.91 -2.43
C TYR A 8 6.12 4.63 -3.87
N ILE A 9 5.15 4.69 -4.79
CA ILE A 9 5.42 4.57 -6.21
C ILE A 9 6.09 5.85 -6.75
N THR A 10 7.19 5.69 -7.49
CA THR A 10 7.85 6.80 -8.20
C THR A 10 6.98 7.32 -9.34
N ARG A 11 7.21 8.56 -9.79
CA ARG A 11 6.45 9.16 -10.91
C ARG A 11 6.55 8.31 -12.19
N GLY A 12 7.76 7.87 -12.56
CA GLY A 12 7.96 7.07 -13.76
C GLY A 12 7.19 5.74 -13.74
N LYS A 13 7.18 5.05 -12.59
CA LYS A 13 6.43 3.80 -12.44
C LYS A 13 4.92 4.02 -12.41
N ARG A 14 4.48 5.15 -11.85
CA ARG A 14 3.06 5.55 -11.86
C ARG A 14 2.56 5.83 -13.27
N PHE A 15 3.34 6.51 -14.09
CA PHE A 15 3.03 6.74 -15.51
C PHE A 15 2.93 5.42 -16.29
N GLN A 16 3.92 4.52 -16.12
CA GLN A 16 3.89 3.20 -16.78
C GLN A 16 2.66 2.37 -16.38
N LEU A 17 2.25 2.40 -15.10
CA LEU A 17 1.05 1.69 -14.64
C LEU A 17 -0.24 2.34 -15.13
N ALA A 18 -0.27 3.67 -15.24
CA ALA A 18 -1.41 4.40 -15.78
C ALA A 18 -1.69 3.98 -17.23
N GLU A 19 -0.64 3.97 -18.07
CA GLU A 19 -0.73 3.52 -19.46
C GLU A 19 -1.11 2.02 -19.56
N LEU A 20 -0.48 1.16 -18.74
CA LEU A 20 -0.71 -0.28 -18.81
C LEU A 20 -2.12 -0.69 -18.39
N LEU A 21 -2.72 0.03 -17.44
CA LEU A 21 -4.02 -0.30 -16.85
C LEU A 21 -5.17 0.52 -17.41
N ASP A 22 -4.90 1.43 -18.36
CA ASP A 22 -5.86 2.41 -18.88
C ASP A 22 -6.53 3.22 -17.76
N LEU A 23 -5.70 3.72 -16.84
CA LEU A 23 -6.11 4.53 -15.69
C LEU A 23 -5.33 5.84 -15.67
N SER A 24 -5.90 6.87 -15.06
CA SER A 24 -5.16 8.10 -14.78
C SER A 24 -4.09 7.88 -13.69
N GLU A 25 -2.98 8.62 -13.77
CA GLU A 25 -1.98 8.66 -12.70
C GLU A 25 -2.61 8.98 -11.33
N ASN A 26 -3.69 9.76 -11.30
CA ASN A 26 -4.39 10.08 -10.06
C ASN A 26 -5.13 8.87 -9.47
N GLN A 27 -5.75 8.01 -10.30
CA GLN A 27 -6.34 6.74 -9.85
C GLN A 27 -5.27 5.81 -9.30
N ILE A 28 -4.12 5.69 -9.98
CA ILE A 28 -2.98 4.92 -9.47
C ILE A 28 -2.52 5.49 -8.11
N LYS A 29 -2.40 6.82 -7.98
CA LYS A 29 -2.04 7.48 -6.72
C LYS A 29 -3.02 7.14 -5.59
N ILE A 30 -4.32 7.24 -5.83
CA ILE A 30 -5.37 6.93 -4.85
C ILE A 30 -5.33 5.45 -4.48
N TRP A 31 -5.14 4.56 -5.44
CA TRP A 31 -5.04 3.12 -5.20
C TRP A 31 -3.89 2.79 -4.24
N PHE A 32 -2.70 3.37 -4.46
CA PHE A 32 -1.56 3.18 -3.56
C PHE A 32 -1.79 3.80 -2.17
N GLN A 33 -2.50 4.93 -2.08
CA GLN A 33 -2.92 5.49 -0.79
C GLN A 33 -3.86 4.54 -0.04
N ASN A 34 -4.87 4.00 -0.72
CA ASN A 34 -5.83 3.05 -0.14
C ASN A 34 -5.15 1.74 0.27
N ARG A 35 -4.19 1.26 -0.53
CA ARG A 35 -3.40 0.06 -0.21
C ARG A 35 -2.64 0.23 1.09
N ARG A 36 -1.89 1.34 1.25
CA ARG A 36 -1.17 1.65 2.51
C ARG A 36 -2.12 1.79 3.70
N ALA A 37 -3.26 2.45 3.53
CA ALA A 37 -4.25 2.59 4.60
C ALA A 37 -4.80 1.22 5.05
N LYS A 38 -5.06 0.32 4.09
CA LYS A 38 -5.50 -1.05 4.38
C LYS A 38 -4.42 -1.84 5.12
N ASP A 39 -3.17 -1.74 4.69
CA ASP A 39 -2.06 -2.47 5.30
C ASP A 39 -1.84 -2.02 6.76
N LYS A 40 -1.84 -0.71 7.03
CA LYS A 40 -1.82 -0.16 8.40
C LYS A 40 -2.99 -0.64 9.26
N ARG A 41 -4.19 -0.75 8.68
CA ARG A 41 -5.36 -1.26 9.41
C ARG A 41 -5.20 -2.73 9.80
N ILE A 42 -4.65 -3.53 8.89
CA ILE A 42 -4.39 -4.96 9.13
C ILE A 42 -3.31 -5.14 10.19
N GLU A 43 -2.20 -4.41 10.09
CA GLU A 43 -1.12 -4.43 11.08
C GLU A 43 -1.65 -4.10 12.48
N LYS A 44 -2.44 -3.03 12.61
CA LYS A 44 -3.07 -2.65 13.88
C LYS A 44 -3.99 -3.76 14.41
N ALA A 45 -4.79 -4.39 13.55
CA ALA A 45 -5.68 -5.48 13.95
C ALA A 45 -4.91 -6.72 14.43
N ILE A 46 -3.80 -7.06 13.78
CA ILE A 46 -2.92 -8.17 14.18
C ILE A 46 -2.31 -7.88 15.56
N VAL A 47 -1.77 -6.68 15.77
CA VAL A 47 -1.19 -6.27 17.05
C VAL A 47 -2.24 -6.29 18.16
N GLU A 48 -3.44 -5.77 17.92
CA GLU A 48 -4.53 -5.80 18.90
C GLU A 48 -4.96 -7.24 19.24
N GLN A 49 -5.05 -8.10 18.24
CA GLN A 49 -5.40 -9.50 18.45
C GLN A 49 -4.31 -10.26 19.23
N GLN A 50 -3.03 -9.99 18.94
CA GLN A 50 -1.92 -10.53 19.71
C GLN A 50 -1.98 -10.07 21.17
N TYR A 51 -2.21 -8.78 21.42
CA TYR A 51 -2.35 -8.26 22.79
C TYR A 51 -3.49 -8.93 23.56
N ARG A 52 -4.65 -9.12 22.91
CA ARG A 52 -5.79 -9.84 23.50
C ARG A 52 -5.52 -11.32 23.79
N SER A 53 -4.64 -11.96 23.04
CA SER A 53 -4.33 -13.39 23.23
C SER A 53 -3.35 -13.68 24.37
N VAL A 54 -2.69 -12.64 24.90
CA VAL A 54 -1.70 -12.75 26.00
C VAL A 54 -2.33 -12.36 27.35
N LEU A 55 -3.54 -11.78 27.33
CA LEU A 55 -4.41 -11.58 28.51
C LEU A 55 -5.29 -12.81 28.73
#